data_AF-A0A6I1NVH0-F1
#
_entry.id   AF-A0A6I1NVH0-F1
#
_cell.length_a   1.000
_cell.length_b   1.000
_cell.length_c   1.000
_cell.angle_alpha   90.00
_cell.angle_beta   90.00
_cell.angle_gamma   90.00
#
_symmetry.space_group_name_H-M   'P 1'
#
loop_
_entity.id
_entity.type
_entity.pdbx_description
1 polymer ?
#
loop_
_entity_poly.entity_id
_entity_poly.type
_entity_poly.pdbx_seq_one_letter_code
_entity_poly.pdbx_strand_id
1 'polypeptide(L)'
;VYLAVKRRLQAGDKMAGRHGNKGVVSRILPIEDMPYMGDGRPVDIVLNPLGVPSRMNIGQILEVHLGWAAKGIGERVDRMIKEQQTAAEIRGYLERLYNETGRSEDLASLSDDEVLQLAQNLRKGMTFATPVFDGAKEAEIKHMLDLAYPDGDELTDKM
;
A
#
# COMPACT_ATOMS: atom_id res chain seq x y z
N VAL A 1 -32.62 2.07 -29.09
CA VAL A 1 -32.54 3.00 -27.95
C VAL A 1 -31.61 2.38 -26.92
N TYR A 2 -30.51 3.06 -26.55
CA TYR A 2 -29.56 2.58 -25.54
C TYR A 2 -29.68 3.44 -24.29
N LEU A 3 -29.70 2.81 -23.11
CA LEU A 3 -29.76 3.48 -21.81
C LEU A 3 -28.52 3.13 -21.01
N ALA A 4 -27.78 4.15 -20.55
CA ALA A 4 -26.68 3.99 -19.62
C ALA A 4 -27.14 4.37 -18.21
N VAL A 5 -26.83 3.53 -17.22
CA VAL A 5 -27.18 3.75 -15.80
C VAL A 5 -25.95 3.52 -14.94
N LYS A 6 -25.66 4.44 -14.01
CA LYS A 6 -24.67 4.25 -12.94
C LYS A 6 -25.35 3.67 -11.70
N ARG A 7 -24.90 2.50 -11.25
CA ARG A 7 -25.33 1.87 -9.99
C ARG A 7 -24.23 2.07 -8.94
N ARG A 8 -24.63 2.46 -7.72
CA ARG A 8 -23.72 2.59 -6.57
C ARG A 8 -23.70 1.28 -5.78
N LEU A 9 -22.64 1.07 -5.00
CA LEU A 9 -22.52 -0.04 -4.07
C LEU A 9 -23.63 0.04 -3.01
N GLN A 10 -24.24 -1.10 -2.70
CA GLN A 10 -25.29 -1.21 -1.70
C GLN A 10 -25.13 -2.48 -0.87
N ALA A 11 -25.78 -2.51 0.31
CA ALA A 11 -25.88 -3.74 1.09
C ALA A 11 -26.57 -4.84 0.25
N GLY A 12 -26.03 -6.06 0.30
CA GLY A 12 -26.46 -7.17 -0.55
C GLY A 12 -25.61 -7.35 -1.82
N ASP A 13 -24.77 -6.38 -2.20
CA ASP A 13 -23.85 -6.57 -3.32
C ASP A 13 -22.73 -7.57 -2.96
N LYS A 14 -22.37 -8.41 -3.92
CA LYS A 14 -21.31 -9.42 -3.77
C LYS A 14 -19.95 -8.82 -4.14
N MET A 15 -18.97 -9.01 -3.27
CA MET A 15 -17.57 -8.63 -3.50
C MET A 15 -16.65 -9.84 -3.33
N ALA A 16 -15.49 -9.80 -3.96
CA ALA A 16 -14.47 -10.84 -3.86
C ALA A 16 -13.08 -10.23 -3.89
N GLY A 17 -12.16 -10.79 -3.10
CA GLY A 17 -10.73 -10.51 -3.18
C GLY A 17 -10.01 -11.46 -4.14
N ARG A 18 -8.73 -11.18 -4.38
CA ARG A 18 -7.88 -11.94 -5.33
C ARG A 18 -7.50 -13.33 -4.81
N HIS A 19 -7.60 -13.55 -3.51
CA HIS A 19 -7.25 -14.81 -2.84
C HIS A 19 -8.47 -15.73 -2.60
N GLY A 20 -9.51 -15.59 -3.42
CA GLY A 20 -10.70 -16.44 -3.39
C GLY A 20 -11.65 -16.19 -2.22
N ASN A 21 -11.36 -15.20 -1.37
CA ASN A 21 -12.29 -14.72 -0.35
C ASN A 21 -13.47 -14.01 -1.01
N LYS A 22 -14.68 -14.45 -0.71
CA LYS A 22 -15.94 -13.91 -1.25
C LYS A 22 -16.83 -13.49 -0.09
N GLY A 23 -17.56 -12.40 -0.27
CA GLY A 23 -18.49 -11.88 0.74
C GLY A 23 -19.62 -11.09 0.11
N VAL A 24 -20.63 -10.79 0.91
CA VAL A 24 -21.73 -9.89 0.56
C VAL A 24 -21.64 -8.70 1.51
N VAL A 25 -21.81 -7.48 1.00
CA VAL A 25 -21.81 -6.26 1.81
C VAL A 25 -22.96 -6.37 2.83
N SER A 26 -22.63 -6.41 4.13
CA SER A 26 -23.62 -6.54 5.20
C SER A 26 -24.26 -5.20 5.55
N ARG A 27 -23.44 -4.18 5.81
CA ARG A 27 -23.88 -2.84 6.21
C ARG A 27 -22.86 -1.82 5.68
N ILE A 28 -23.36 -0.61 5.37
CA ILE A 28 -22.54 0.57 5.09
C ILE A 28 -22.66 1.47 6.32
N LEU A 29 -21.53 1.77 6.96
CA LEU A 29 -21.48 2.57 8.19
C LEU A 29 -21.05 4.01 7.89
N PRO A 30 -21.50 4.99 8.70
CA PRO A 30 -20.87 6.30 8.77
C PRO A 30 -19.40 6.21 9.20
N ILE A 31 -18.61 7.23 8.88
CA ILE A 31 -17.16 7.24 9.12
C ILE A 31 -16.82 7.29 10.61
N GLU A 32 -17.68 7.93 11.41
CA GLU A 32 -17.58 8.05 12.87
C GLU A 32 -17.77 6.72 13.63
N ASP A 33 -18.42 5.73 13.00
CA ASP A 33 -18.64 4.41 13.58
C ASP A 33 -17.52 3.41 13.20
N MET A 34 -16.59 3.80 12.33
CA MET A 34 -15.51 2.93 11.87
C MET A 34 -14.34 2.92 12.87
N PRO A 35 -13.68 1.76 13.06
CA PRO A 35 -12.42 1.71 13.79
C PRO A 35 -11.38 2.65 13.16
N TYR A 36 -10.56 3.28 14.00
CA TYR A 36 -9.54 4.24 13.58
C TYR A 36 -8.15 3.87 14.12
N MET A 37 -7.12 4.30 13.40
CA MET A 37 -5.71 4.18 13.79
C MET A 37 -5.31 5.27 14.78
N GLY A 38 -4.14 5.19 15.40
CA GLY A 38 -3.71 6.21 16.38
C GLY A 38 -3.53 7.61 15.77
N ASP A 39 -3.35 7.70 14.45
CA ASP A 39 -3.35 8.94 13.67
C ASP A 39 -4.76 9.47 13.33
N GLY A 40 -5.81 8.77 13.76
CA GLY A 40 -7.21 9.11 13.55
C GLY A 40 -7.79 8.67 12.21
N ARG A 41 -7.02 8.02 11.33
CA ARG A 41 -7.55 7.53 10.05
C ARG A 41 -8.49 6.34 10.26
N PRO A 42 -9.74 6.39 9.77
CA PRO A 42 -10.67 5.28 9.84
C PRO A 42 -10.31 4.20 8.80
N VAL A 43 -10.69 2.96 9.09
CA VAL A 43 -10.57 1.86 8.13
C VAL A 43 -11.74 1.88 7.14
N ASP A 44 -11.49 1.53 5.88
CA ASP A 44 -12.56 1.48 4.86
C ASP A 44 -13.38 0.19 4.92
N ILE A 45 -12.76 -0.95 5.26
CA ILE A 45 -13.37 -2.28 5.23
C ILE A 45 -12.92 -3.09 6.44
N VAL A 46 -13.87 -3.72 7.13
CA VAL A 46 -13.60 -4.69 8.21
C VAL A 46 -13.88 -6.11 7.71
N LEU A 47 -12.87 -6.98 7.79
CA LEU A 47 -12.97 -8.38 7.37
C LEU A 47 -12.93 -9.32 8.58
N ASN A 48 -13.59 -10.47 8.47
CA ASN A 48 -13.57 -11.50 9.50
C ASN A 48 -12.29 -12.36 9.40
N PRO A 49 -11.43 -12.41 10.45
CA PRO A 49 -10.17 -13.15 10.41
C PRO A 49 -10.36 -14.68 10.37
N LEU A 50 -11.48 -15.20 10.85
CA LEU A 50 -11.73 -16.65 10.94
C LEU A 50 -11.75 -17.34 9.57
N GLY A 51 -12.01 -16.57 8.50
CA GLY A 51 -12.04 -17.09 7.14
C GLY A 51 -10.67 -17.50 6.60
N VAL A 52 -9.57 -16.99 7.18
CA VAL A 52 -8.21 -17.21 6.68
C VAL A 52 -7.66 -18.58 7.09
N PRO A 53 -7.64 -18.97 8.38
CA PRO A 53 -7.11 -20.27 8.79
C PRO A 53 -7.91 -21.43 8.20
N SER A 54 -9.24 -21.29 8.13
CA SER A 54 -10.13 -22.33 7.61
C SER A 54 -9.93 -22.63 6.12
N ARG A 55 -9.47 -21.65 5.32
CA ARG A 55 -9.27 -21.80 3.86
C ARG A 55 -7.81 -21.87 3.46
N MET A 56 -6.89 -21.69 4.41
CA MET A 56 -5.44 -21.65 4.19
C MET A 56 -5.00 -20.66 3.10
N ASN A 57 -5.73 -19.57 2.90
CA ASN A 57 -5.40 -18.53 1.93
C ASN A 57 -4.55 -17.42 2.57
N ILE A 58 -3.39 -17.81 3.10
CA ILE A 58 -2.43 -16.95 3.82
C ILE A 58 -1.92 -15.79 2.96
N GLY A 59 -1.86 -15.97 1.64
CA GLY A 59 -1.39 -14.94 0.71
C GLY A 59 -2.12 -13.59 0.84
N GLN A 60 -3.38 -13.57 1.29
CA GLN A 60 -4.10 -12.31 1.51
C GLN A 60 -3.50 -11.48 2.66
N ILE A 61 -2.92 -12.14 3.67
CA ILE A 61 -2.26 -11.44 4.79
C ILE A 61 -0.95 -10.84 4.31
N LEU A 62 -0.18 -11.60 3.52
CA LEU A 62 1.06 -11.13 2.92
C LEU A 62 0.80 -9.97 1.94
N GLU A 63 -0.28 -10.03 1.17
CA GLU A 63 -0.75 -8.93 0.30
C GLU A 63 -1.07 -7.67 1.13
N VAL A 64 -1.76 -7.82 2.26
CA VAL A 64 -2.07 -6.69 3.16
C VAL A 64 -0.80 -6.08 3.75
N HIS A 65 0.16 -6.89 4.21
CA HIS A 65 1.44 -6.38 4.75
C HIS A 65 2.24 -5.62 3.70
N LEU A 66 2.38 -6.18 2.49
CA LEU A 66 3.11 -5.52 1.41
C LEU A 66 2.37 -4.27 0.90
N GLY A 67 1.03 -4.31 0.85
CA GLY A 67 0.20 -3.13 0.56
C GLY A 67 0.31 -2.03 1.62
N TRP A 68 0.50 -2.41 2.89
CA TRP A 68 0.72 -1.47 3.98
C TRP A 68 2.07 -0.77 3.87
N ALA A 69 3.13 -1.52 3.53
CA ALA A 69 4.43 -0.96 3.21
C ALA A 69 4.35 -0.01 2.01
N ALA A 70 3.67 -0.44 0.92
CA ALA A 70 3.47 0.38 -0.28
C ALA A 70 2.84 1.74 0.02
N LYS A 71 1.79 1.74 0.85
CA LYS A 71 1.10 2.96 1.28
C LYS A 71 2.03 3.86 2.09
N GLY A 72 2.74 3.32 3.07
CA GLY A 72 3.66 4.10 3.92
C GLY A 72 4.82 4.72 3.14
N ILE A 73 5.40 3.97 2.20
CA ILE A 73 6.41 4.50 1.26
C ILE A 73 5.83 5.67 0.44
N GLY A 74 4.60 5.54 -0.07
CA GLY A 74 3.94 6.62 -0.80
C GLY A 74 3.72 7.87 0.04
N GLU A 75 3.26 7.70 1.29
CA GLU A 75 3.08 8.80 2.25
C GLU A 75 4.40 9.49 2.58
N ARG A 76 5.49 8.73 2.70
CA ARG A 76 6.84 9.26 2.92
C ARG A 76 7.36 10.04 1.72
N VAL A 77 7.19 9.52 0.50
CA VAL A 77 7.54 10.24 -0.74
C VAL A 77 6.71 11.53 -0.88
N ASP A 78 5.41 11.48 -0.57
CA ASP A 78 4.54 12.66 -0.58
C ASP A 78 5.02 13.73 0.42
N ARG A 79 5.47 13.32 1.61
CA ARG A 79 6.07 14.21 2.61
C ARG A 79 7.37 14.84 2.11
N MET A 80 8.30 14.06 1.55
CA MET A 80 9.56 14.58 0.99
C MET A 80 9.30 15.64 -0.11
N ILE A 81 8.30 15.41 -0.96
CA ILE A 81 7.90 16.37 -2.00
C ILE A 81 7.29 17.64 -1.38
N LYS A 82 6.42 17.51 -0.37
CA LYS A 82 5.81 18.66 0.33
C LYS A 82 6.84 19.51 1.08
N GLU A 83 7.87 18.87 1.63
CA GLU A 83 9.00 19.52 2.28
C GLU A 83 10.00 20.14 1.29
N GLN A 84 9.77 19.96 -0.01
CA GLN A 84 10.65 20.46 -1.09
C GLN A 84 12.10 19.96 -0.95
N GLN A 85 12.27 18.71 -0.52
CA GLN A 85 13.57 18.07 -0.47
C GLN A 85 14.21 18.04 -1.86
N THR A 86 15.54 18.06 -1.88
CA THR A 86 16.31 18.11 -3.13
C THR A 86 16.14 16.82 -3.94
N ALA A 87 16.30 16.91 -5.26
CA ALA A 87 16.27 15.74 -6.14
C ALA A 87 17.31 14.69 -5.71
N ALA A 88 18.45 15.11 -5.17
CA ALA A 88 19.48 14.22 -4.64
C ALA A 88 19.01 13.41 -3.41
N GLU A 89 18.29 14.04 -2.48
CA GLU A 89 17.75 13.35 -1.29
C GLU A 89 16.66 12.35 -1.67
N ILE A 90 15.75 12.75 -2.57
CA ILE A 90 14.70 11.88 -3.10
C ILE A 90 15.32 10.70 -3.85
N ARG A 91 16.32 10.95 -4.70
CA ARG A 91 17.07 9.90 -5.40
C ARG A 91 17.73 8.95 -4.43
N GLY A 92 18.39 9.45 -3.38
CA GLY A 92 19.01 8.60 -2.36
C GLY A 92 18.03 7.75 -1.56
N TYR A 93 16.79 8.22 -1.36
CA TYR A 93 15.72 7.38 -0.79
C TYR A 93 15.22 6.33 -1.78
N LEU A 94 14.97 6.69 -3.04
CA LEU A 94 14.54 5.76 -4.09
C LEU A 94 15.60 4.69 -4.38
N GLU A 95 16.89 5.05 -4.32
CA GLU A 95 18.00 4.11 -4.49
C GLU A 95 17.93 2.99 -3.46
N ARG A 96 17.76 3.35 -2.18
CA ARG A 96 17.58 2.36 -1.11
C ARG A 96 16.33 1.51 -1.35
N LEU A 97 15.23 2.15 -1.74
CA LEU A 97 13.95 1.49 -1.96
C LEU A 97 13.98 0.45 -3.09
N TYR A 98 14.59 0.78 -4.23
CA TYR A 98 14.62 -0.09 -5.41
C TYR A 98 15.79 -1.09 -5.39
N ASN A 99 16.93 -0.75 -4.77
CA ASN A 99 18.17 -1.50 -4.97
C ASN A 99 18.70 -2.27 -3.75
N GLU A 100 18.11 -2.12 -2.56
CA GLU A 100 18.50 -2.93 -1.39
C GLU A 100 17.96 -4.37 -1.43
N THR A 101 16.84 -4.61 -2.10
CA THR A 101 16.22 -5.95 -2.19
C THR A 101 15.67 -6.22 -3.59
N GLY A 102 15.70 -7.49 -4.01
CA GLY A 102 15.12 -7.91 -5.29
C GLY A 102 15.99 -7.53 -6.48
N ARG A 103 15.36 -6.96 -7.52
CA ARG A 103 16.04 -6.58 -8.77
C ARG A 103 16.49 -5.14 -8.69
N SER A 104 17.78 -4.91 -8.96
CA SER A 104 18.33 -3.56 -9.07
C SER A 104 17.88 -2.86 -10.35
N GLU A 105 17.57 -1.57 -10.22
CA GLU A 105 17.20 -0.64 -11.27
C GLU A 105 18.22 0.50 -11.36
N ASP A 106 18.48 0.99 -12.57
CA ASP A 106 19.44 2.08 -12.80
C ASP A 106 18.77 3.46 -12.67
N LEU A 107 18.67 3.94 -11.43
CA LEU A 107 18.18 5.29 -11.15
C LEU A 107 19.21 6.37 -11.44
N ALA A 108 20.50 6.04 -11.61
CA ALA A 108 21.53 7.01 -11.94
C ALA A 108 21.37 7.57 -13.36
N SER A 109 20.77 6.78 -14.26
CA SER A 109 20.44 7.20 -15.62
C SER A 109 19.37 8.30 -15.71
N LEU A 110 18.55 8.48 -14.67
CA LEU A 110 17.45 9.45 -14.66
C LEU A 110 17.96 10.86 -14.39
N SER A 111 17.43 11.85 -15.12
CA SER A 111 17.59 13.27 -14.79
C SER A 111 16.86 13.63 -13.49
N ASP A 112 17.20 14.79 -12.90
CA ASP A 112 16.55 15.25 -11.68
C ASP A 112 15.04 15.50 -11.87
N ASP A 113 14.64 16.00 -13.04
CA ASP A 113 13.23 16.19 -13.40
C ASP A 113 12.48 14.84 -13.49
N GLU A 114 13.12 13.81 -14.06
CA GLU A 114 12.55 12.45 -14.15
C GLU A 114 12.43 11.79 -12.78
N VAL A 115 13.40 12.00 -11.87
CA VAL A 115 13.31 11.53 -10.48
C VAL A 115 12.14 12.19 -9.76
N LEU A 116 11.97 13.49 -9.92
CA LEU A 116 10.84 14.21 -9.33
C LEU A 116 9.50 13.74 -9.91
N GLN A 117 9.45 13.47 -11.22
CA GLN A 117 8.25 12.91 -11.87
C GLN A 117 7.94 11.50 -11.35
N LEU A 118 8.96 10.64 -11.20
CA LEU A 118 8.81 9.32 -10.62
C LEU A 118 8.28 9.43 -9.19
N ALA A 119 8.87 10.29 -8.36
CA ALA A 119 8.42 10.53 -7.00
C ALA A 119 6.96 11.02 -6.96
N GLN A 120 6.57 11.93 -7.87
CA GLN A 120 5.18 12.38 -7.99
C GLN A 120 4.20 11.24 -8.28
N ASN A 121 4.59 10.30 -9.13
CA ASN A 121 3.77 9.13 -9.44
C ASN A 121 3.63 8.18 -8.25
N LEU A 122 4.65 8.11 -7.38
CA LEU A 122 4.69 7.23 -6.20
C LEU A 122 3.96 7.79 -4.97
N ARG A 123 3.51 9.05 -4.98
CA ARG A 123 2.84 9.72 -3.84
C ARG A 123 1.62 8.99 -3.29
N LYS A 124 0.95 8.19 -4.11
CA LYS A 124 -0.25 7.42 -3.71
C LYS A 124 0.06 6.02 -3.20
N GLY A 125 1.32 5.61 -3.27
CA GLY A 125 1.78 4.28 -2.90
C GLY A 125 2.76 3.72 -3.92
N MET A 126 3.72 2.93 -3.44
CA MET A 126 4.63 2.19 -4.30
C MET A 126 3.94 1.00 -4.94
N THR A 127 4.28 0.70 -6.19
CA THR A 127 3.83 -0.52 -6.87
C THR A 127 4.83 -1.65 -6.69
N PHE A 128 4.40 -2.78 -6.13
CA PHE A 128 5.19 -4.00 -6.06
C PHE A 128 4.78 -4.99 -7.15
N ALA A 129 5.77 -5.69 -7.70
CA ALA A 129 5.58 -6.79 -8.64
C ALA A 129 6.09 -8.09 -7.99
N THR A 130 5.19 -8.98 -7.62
CA THR A 130 5.52 -10.30 -7.07
C THR A 130 5.17 -11.39 -8.09
N PRO A 131 6.16 -12.06 -8.71
CA PRO A 131 5.92 -13.21 -9.57
C PRO A 131 5.14 -14.32 -8.85
N VAL A 132 4.37 -15.10 -9.62
CA VAL A 132 3.47 -16.14 -9.07
C VAL A 132 4.22 -17.25 -8.33
N PHE A 133 5.42 -17.61 -8.81
CA PHE A 133 6.20 -18.74 -8.30
C PHE A 133 7.53 -18.33 -7.63
N ASP A 134 7.89 -17.06 -7.72
CA ASP A 134 9.11 -16.48 -7.13
C ASP A 134 8.75 -15.14 -6.48
N GLY A 135 7.83 -15.21 -5.51
CA GLY A 135 7.24 -14.05 -4.86
C GLY A 135 8.14 -13.46 -3.75
N ALA A 136 7.72 -12.31 -3.23
CA ALA A 136 8.42 -11.65 -2.14
C ALA A 136 8.50 -12.53 -0.90
N LYS A 137 9.69 -12.61 -0.31
CA LYS A 137 9.94 -13.33 0.95
C LYS A 137 9.52 -12.47 2.13
N GLU A 138 9.23 -13.12 3.25
CA GLU A 138 8.84 -12.42 4.49
C GLU A 138 9.89 -11.40 4.95
N ALA A 139 11.18 -11.75 4.83
CA ALA A 139 12.28 -10.84 5.16
C ALA A 139 12.28 -9.57 4.28
N GLU A 140 11.94 -9.70 3.00
CA GLU A 140 11.85 -8.57 2.06
C GLU A 140 10.64 -7.70 2.36
N ILE A 141 9.48 -8.31 2.69
CA ILE A 141 8.28 -7.58 3.11
C ILE A 141 8.56 -6.81 4.41
N LYS A 142 9.23 -7.43 5.38
CA LYS A 142 9.63 -6.77 6.61
C LYS A 142 10.58 -5.60 6.35
N HIS A 143 11.58 -5.80 5.50
CA HIS A 143 12.50 -4.72 5.09
C HIS A 143 11.75 -3.53 4.48
N MET A 144 10.76 -3.78 3.61
CA MET A 144 9.92 -2.73 3.05
C MET A 144 9.05 -2.03 4.10
N LEU A 145 8.55 -2.76 5.10
CA LEU A 145 7.84 -2.17 6.23
C LEU A 145 8.75 -1.26 7.07
N ASP A 146 9.99 -1.68 7.33
CA ASP A 146 10.98 -0.90 8.08
C ASP A 146 11.37 0.39 7.31
N LEU A 147 11.43 0.33 5.96
CA LEU A 147 11.64 1.52 5.12
C LEU A 147 10.43 2.45 5.07
N ALA A 148 9.21 1.89 5.17
CA ALA A 148 7.97 2.65 5.20
C ALA A 148 7.77 3.35 6.56
N TYR A 149 8.02 2.62 7.64
CA TYR A 149 7.76 2.99 9.03
C TYR A 149 9.00 2.77 9.89
N PRO A 150 10.06 3.58 9.71
CA PRO A 150 11.28 3.43 10.50
C PRO A 150 11.02 3.79 11.97
N ASP A 151 11.77 3.15 12.86
CA ASP A 151 11.73 3.43 14.30
C ASP A 151 12.08 4.91 14.57
N GLY A 152 11.27 5.57 15.41
CA GLY A 152 11.46 6.96 15.81
C GLY A 152 10.97 8.01 14.81
N ASP A 153 10.25 7.62 13.74
CA ASP A 153 9.46 8.57 12.94
C ASP A 153 8.16 8.89 13.67
N GLU A 154 7.84 10.18 13.76
CA GLU A 154 6.64 10.67 14.47
C GLU A 154 5.34 10.06 13.93
N LEU A 155 5.33 9.64 12.66
CA LEU A 155 4.17 9.02 12.03
C LEU A 155 4.08 7.53 12.38
N THR A 156 5.22 6.84 12.50
CA THR A 156 5.29 5.45 12.98
C THR A 156 4.80 5.35 14.43
N ASP A 157 5.22 6.28 15.29
CA ASP A 157 4.86 6.27 16.72
C ASP A 157 3.36 6.50 16.98
N LYS A 158 2.64 7.06 15.99
CA LYS A 158 1.21 7.33 16.05
C LYS A 158 0.36 6.22 15.42
N MET A 159 0.97 5.20 14.82
CA MET A 159 0.26 4.10 14.16
C MET A 159 0.04 2.92 15.10
#